data_AF-A0A380DU39-F1
#
_entry.id   AF-A0A380DU39-F1
#
_cell.length_a   1.000
_cell.length_b   1.000
_cell.length_c   1.000
_cell.angle_alpha   90.00
_cell.angle_beta   90.00
_cell.angle_gamma   90.00
#
_symmetry.space_group_name_H-M   'P 1'
#
loop_
_entity.id
_entity.type
_entity.pdbx_description
1 polymer ?
#
loop_
_entity_poly.entity_id
_entity_poly.type
_entity_poly.pdbx_seq_one_letter_code
_entity_poly.pdbx_strand_id
1 'polypeptide(L)' 'MGCQTGFYVSFINHDNYDDVLNIVEATLNDVLNATEVPACNEVQCGWAASHSLEGAKTIAQAFLDKRNEWHDVFGTGK' A
#
# COMPACT_ATOMS: atom_id res chain seq x y z
N MET A 1 7.62 7.43 -1.28
CA MET A 1 8.92 8.01 -0.87
C MET A 1 9.61 8.59 -2.10
N GLY A 2 10.51 9.56 -1.96
CA GLY A 2 11.18 10.19 -3.12
C GLY A 2 11.98 9.21 -3.99
N CYS A 3 12.49 8.13 -3.41
CA CYS A 3 13.18 7.03 -4.10
C CYS A 3 12.26 6.01 -4.80
N GLN A 4 10.93 6.16 -4.70
CA GLN A 4 9.93 5.31 -5.36
C GLN A 4 9.90 3.83 -4.94
N THR A 5 10.49 3.45 -3.80
CA THR A 5 10.52 2.05 -3.33
C THR A 5 9.54 1.73 -2.19
N GLY A 6 8.75 2.70 -1.74
CA GLY A 6 7.82 2.47 -0.63
C GLY A 6 7.08 3.72 -0.14
N PHE A 7 6.38 3.56 0.97
CA PHE A 7 5.54 4.58 1.61
C PHE A 7 5.86 4.64 3.11
N TYR A 8 5.71 5.81 3.72
CA TYR A 8 5.64 5.93 5.17
C TYR A 8 4.18 5.95 5.59
N VAL A 9 3.87 5.25 6.68
CA VAL A 9 2.57 5.32 7.36
C VAL A 9 2.80 5.82 8.77
N SER A 10 1.88 6.61 9.31
CA SER A 10 1.98 7.16 10.67
C SER A 10 0.69 6.92 11.41
N PHE A 11 0.80 6.40 12.63
CA PHE A 11 -0.31 6.16 13.52
C PHE A 11 -0.18 7.07 14.75
N ILE A 12 -1.31 7.50 15.30
CA ILE A 12 -1.36 8.32 16.50
C ILE A 12 -1.91 7.45 17.63
N ASN A 13 -1.19 7.39 18.75
CA ASN A 13 -1.58 6.62 19.95
C ASN A 13 -1.87 5.13 19.66
N HIS A 14 -1.13 4.54 18.73
CA HIS A 14 -1.25 3.13 18.37
C HIS A 14 0.14 2.54 18.17
N ASP A 15 0.46 1.49 18.92
CA ASP A 15 1.78 0.87 19.00
C ASP A 15 1.77 -0.64 18.74
N ASN A 16 0.59 -1.26 18.60
CA ASN A 16 0.48 -2.68 18.27
C ASN A 16 0.90 -2.98 16.83
N TYR A 17 2.06 -3.62 16.67
CA TYR A 17 2.64 -3.95 15.37
C TYR A 17 1.80 -4.93 14.55
N ASP A 18 1.31 -6.01 15.16
CA ASP A 18 0.53 -7.03 14.45
C ASP A 18 -0.80 -6.46 13.94
N ASP A 19 -1.42 -5.59 14.73
CA ASP A 19 -2.63 -4.90 14.31
C ASP A 19 -2.37 -3.92 13.16
N VAL A 20 -1.23 -3.22 13.15
CA VAL A 20 -0.80 -2.42 11.99
C VAL A 20 -0.64 -3.28 10.73
N LEU A 21 -0.02 -4.47 10.84
CA LEU A 21 0.09 -5.37 9.69
C LEU A 21 -1.29 -5.82 9.18
N ASN A 22 -2.21 -6.12 10.08
CA ASN A 22 -3.58 -6.51 9.72
C ASN A 22 -4.35 -5.36 9.04
N ILE A 23 -4.19 -4.12 9.53
CA ILE A 23 -4.78 -2.93 8.91
C ILE A 23 -4.25 -2.75 7.48
N VAL A 24 -2.93 -2.89 7.27
CA VAL A 24 -2.32 -2.76 5.94
C VAL A 24 -2.81 -3.88 5.01
N GLU A 25 -2.86 -5.12 5.48
CA GLU A 25 -3.37 -6.27 4.72
C GLU A 25 -4.84 -6.08 4.30
N ALA A 26 -5.71 -5.69 5.23
CA ALA A 26 -7.12 -5.41 4.93
C ALA A 26 -7.26 -4.28 3.90
N THR A 27 -6.51 -3.19 4.08
CA THR A 27 -6.51 -2.05 3.15
C THR A 27 -6.11 -2.46 1.73
N LEU A 28 -5.06 -3.29 1.59
CA LEU A 28 -4.62 -3.73 0.28
C LEU A 28 -5.60 -4.72 -0.38
N ASN A 29 -6.28 -5.57 0.39
CA ASN A 29 -7.35 -6.40 -0.13
C ASN A 29 -8.52 -5.55 -0.65
N ASP A 30 -8.86 -4.43 0.00
CA ASP A 30 -9.86 -3.49 -0.52
C ASP A 30 -9.38 -2.82 -1.82
N VAL A 31 -8.09 -2.48 -1.93
CA VAL A 31 -7.50 -1.95 -3.18
C VAL A 31 -7.66 -2.93 -4.35
N LEU A 32 -7.49 -4.23 -4.12
CA LEU A 32 -7.70 -5.24 -5.18
C LEU A 32 -9.16 -5.27 -5.69
N ASN A 33 -10.10 -4.96 -4.82
CA ASN A 33 -11.53 -4.91 -5.14
C ASN A 33 -12.01 -3.55 -5.69
N ALA A 34 -11.17 -2.51 -5.61
CA ALA A 34 -11.53 -1.17 -6.09
C ALA A 34 -11.83 -1.17 -7.60
N THR A 35 -12.86 -0.43 -8.03
CA THR A 35 -13.23 -0.31 -9.45
C THR A 35 -12.71 0.96 -10.11
N GLU A 36 -12.19 1.90 -9.32
CA GLU A 36 -11.65 3.18 -9.78
C GLU A 36 -10.59 3.71 -8.82
N VAL A 37 -9.79 4.68 -9.29
CA VAL A 37 -8.92 5.46 -8.40
C VAL A 37 -9.74 6.63 -7.85
N PRO A 38 -9.95 6.73 -6.52
CA PRO A 38 -10.75 7.79 -5.95
C PRO A 38 -10.12 9.16 -6.20
N ALA A 39 -10.96 10.19 -6.39
CA ALA A 39 -10.54 11.58 -6.61
C ALA A 39 -9.61 11.80 -7.83
N CYS A 40 -9.64 10.88 -8.80
CA CYS A 40 -8.88 10.97 -10.05
C CYS A 40 -9.52 11.97 -11.05
N ASN A 41 -9.56 13.25 -10.69
CA ASN A 41 -10.03 14.35 -11.54
C ASN A 41 -9.24 15.65 -11.25
N GLU A 42 -9.34 16.63 -12.16
CA GLU A 42 -8.54 17.87 -12.12
C GLU A 42 -8.88 18.82 -10.96
N VAL A 43 -10.01 18.61 -10.29
CA VAL A 43 -10.43 19.45 -9.15
C VAL A 43 -9.78 18.95 -7.85
N GLN A 44 -9.60 17.63 -7.71
CA GLN A 44 -9.18 17.00 -6.47
C GLN A 44 -7.75 16.44 -6.50
N CYS A 45 -7.12 16.38 -7.68
CA CYS A 45 -5.76 15.88 -7.85
C CYS A 45 -4.90 16.85 -8.65
N GLY A 46 -3.70 17.14 -8.15
CA GLY A 46 -2.72 18.00 -8.82
C GLY A 46 -2.18 17.44 -10.14
N TRP A 47 -2.38 16.15 -10.43
CA TRP A 47 -2.08 15.54 -11.72
C TRP A 47 -2.97 14.32 -12.02
N ALA A 48 -4.24 14.56 -12.35
CA ALA A 48 -5.22 13.51 -12.59
C ALA A 48 -4.82 12.52 -13.72
N ALA A 49 -4.10 12.99 -14.75
CA ALA A 49 -3.69 12.14 -15.87
C ALA A 49 -2.64 11.05 -15.51
N SER A 50 -1.94 11.17 -14.37
CA SER A 50 -0.88 10.24 -13.97
C SER A 50 -1.38 9.16 -13.00
N HIS A 51 -2.39 8.38 -13.43
CA HIS A 51 -2.95 7.28 -12.63
C HIS A 51 -3.04 5.97 -13.42
N SER A 52 -3.00 4.86 -12.69
CA SER A 52 -3.28 3.53 -13.22
C SER A 52 -3.85 2.65 -12.10
N LEU A 53 -5.14 2.31 -12.19
CA LEU A 53 -5.78 1.39 -11.25
C LEU A 53 -5.14 0.00 -11.34
N GLU A 54 -4.95 -0.51 -12.55
CA GLU A 54 -4.32 -1.80 -12.81
C GLU A 54 -2.88 -1.86 -12.27
N GLY A 55 -2.12 -0.77 -12.45
CA GLY A 55 -0.76 -0.66 -11.89
C GLY A 55 -0.76 -0.70 -10.36
N ALA A 56 -1.68 0.03 -9.72
CA ALA A 56 -1.83 0.01 -8.27
C ALA A 56 -2.21 -1.39 -7.74
N LYS A 57 -3.18 -2.06 -8.38
CA LYS A 57 -3.57 -3.43 -8.04
C LYS A 57 -2.43 -4.44 -8.21
N THR A 58 -1.64 -4.30 -9.27
CA THR A 58 -0.47 -5.16 -9.53
C THR A 58 0.54 -5.07 -8.38
N ILE A 59 0.84 -3.85 -7.93
CA ILE A 59 1.76 -3.62 -6.81
C ILE A 59 1.16 -4.12 -5.49
N ALA A 60 -0.13 -3.87 -5.25
CA ALA A 60 -0.82 -4.35 -4.05
C ALA A 60 -0.81 -5.88 -3.95
N GLN A 61 -1.11 -6.57 -5.05
CA GLN A 61 -1.07 -8.04 -5.10
C GLN A 61 0.34 -8.55 -4.84
N ALA A 62 1.36 -8.01 -5.52
CA ALA A 62 2.75 -8.43 -5.31
C ALA A 62 3.24 -8.21 -3.88
N PHE A 63 2.75 -7.19 -3.19
CA PHE A 63 3.05 -6.95 -1.77
C PHE A 63 2.33 -7.95 -0.85
N LEU A 64 1.05 -8.23 -1.11
CA LEU A 64 0.25 -9.23 -0.40
C LEU A 64 0.77 -10.66 -0.56
N ASP A 65 1.27 -11.01 -1.74
CA ASP A 65 1.85 -12.34 -2.01
C ASP A 65 3.02 -12.68 -1.07
N LYS A 66 3.66 -11.64 -0.50
CA LYS A 66 4.77 -11.75 0.47
C LYS A 66 4.36 -11.41 1.90
N ARG A 67 3.07 -11.50 2.23
CA ARG A 67 2.52 -11.14 3.55
C ARG A 67 3.23 -11.82 4.72
N ASN A 68 3.67 -13.06 4.54
CA ASN A 68 4.43 -13.84 5.52
C ASN A 68 5.84 -13.29 5.78
N GLU A 69 6.41 -12.50 4.87
CA GLU A 69 7.76 -11.93 4.96
C GLU A 69 7.79 -10.51 5.55
N TRP A 70 6.64 -9.83 5.75
CA TRP A 70 6.62 -8.40 6.10
C TRP A 70 7.33 -8.03 7.41
N HIS A 71 7.44 -8.97 8.35
CA HIS A 71 8.15 -8.76 9.61
C HIS A 71 9.67 -8.89 9.47
N ASP A 72 10.14 -9.48 8.38
CA ASP A 72 11.55 -9.71 8.11
C ASP A 72 12.11 -8.61 7.21
N VAL A 73 12.72 -7.60 7.85
CA VAL A 73 13.32 -6.45 7.16
C VAL A 73 14.64 -6.81 6.47
N PHE A 74 15.31 -7.89 6.91
CA PHE A 74 16.68 -8.19 6.48
C PHE A 74 16.83 -9.50 5.66
N GLY A 75 15.82 -10.37 5.69
CA GLY A 75 15.79 -11.69 5.03
C GLY A 75 16.41 -12.79 5.88
N THR A 76 15.92 -14.04 5.75
CA THR A 76 16.58 -15.24 6.28
C THR A 76 17.95 -15.43 5.61
N GLY A 77 19.02 -15.04 6.31
CA GLY A 77 20.39 -15.15 5.78
C GLY A 77 21.40 -14.09 6.27
N LYS A 78 21.08 -13.34 7.32
CA LYS A 78 22.06 -12.60 8.14
C LYS A 78 22.05 -13.10 9.56
#